data_AF-A0A4Y2ILQ9-F1
#
_entry.id   AF-A0A4Y2ILQ9-F1
#
_cell.length_a   1.000
_cell.length_b   1.000
_cell.length_c   1.000
_cell.angle_alpha   90.00
_cell.angle_beta   90.00
_cell.angle_gamma   90.00
#
_symmetry.space_group_name_H-M   'P 1'
#
loop_
_entity.id
_entity.type
_entity.pdbx_description
1 polymer ?
#
loop_
_entity_poly.entity_id
_entity_poly.type
_entity_poly.pdbx_seq_one_letter_code
_entity_poly.pdbx_strand_id
1 'polypeptide(L)'
;MLADNFIFHLHYRWTVILLLVCSFIITCRLVLGHSFSCVSVDGFTQEQLETYCYDHYVYTWSDKHPEFRRYQDFYPWVNLLFLVHAFNFYIPHLLWNYYDRDCIRRLADVDLGNNKEEKGKLKLCYLANYILATQGNHKLYTGMRIFCECLNYAIALAQTLWLGFFFKATFVLKFLKWSDFQKVYFPSIGNCSITVNKMHHETACFLPLNKLYMYMFLFIHAWYILLTILSGIVLIYRLVLLVPSKRVYIMRFTAAWIDKETLKSLSLRLSYADWFFFTRFQRELSDVDFAQMVEKIAILSVYKSCDGKDENNPSASHNGRKEPGSSSDNSPVEDAMLKQSI
;
A
#
# COMPACT_ATOMS: atom_id res chain seq x y z
N MET A 1 -7.61 -9.16 -9.95
CA MET A 1 -6.67 -8.75 -8.88
C MET A 1 -7.29 -7.51 -8.28
N LEU A 2 -7.93 -7.66 -7.11
CA LEU A 2 -8.84 -6.66 -6.54
C LEU A 2 -8.15 -5.29 -6.43
N ALA A 3 -8.80 -4.24 -6.91
CA ALA A 3 -8.26 -2.89 -7.08
C ALA A 3 -7.51 -2.40 -5.83
N ASP A 4 -6.19 -2.55 -5.86
CA ASP A 4 -5.31 -1.83 -4.94
C ASP A 4 -5.46 -0.34 -5.22
N ASN A 5 -5.63 0.47 -4.17
CA ASN A 5 -5.69 1.93 -4.29
C ASN A 5 -4.57 2.39 -5.24
N PHE A 6 -4.89 3.25 -6.22
CA PHE A 6 -3.91 3.77 -7.18
C PHE A 6 -2.62 4.28 -6.49
N ILE A 7 -2.77 4.84 -5.30
CA ILE A 7 -1.67 5.28 -4.44
C ILE A 7 -0.72 4.14 -4.05
N PHE A 8 -1.20 2.93 -3.72
CA PHE A 8 -0.31 1.78 -3.47
C PHE A 8 0.55 1.48 -4.69
N HIS A 9 -0.03 1.48 -5.89
CA HIS A 9 0.72 1.24 -7.12
C HIS A 9 1.80 2.29 -7.36
N LEU A 10 1.56 3.55 -6.97
CA LEU A 10 2.59 4.58 -7.02
C LEU A 10 3.80 4.21 -6.15
N HIS A 11 3.58 3.71 -4.93
CA HIS A 11 4.67 3.28 -4.04
C HIS A 11 5.40 2.04 -4.56
N TYR A 12 4.74 0.89 -4.69
CA TYR A 12 5.46 -0.37 -4.90
C TYR A 12 5.83 -0.64 -6.37
N ARG A 13 5.13 -0.03 -7.34
CA ARG A 13 5.36 -0.29 -8.77
C ARG A 13 6.11 0.87 -9.40
N TRP A 14 5.52 2.06 -9.41
CA TRP A 14 6.10 3.20 -10.13
C TRP A 14 7.38 3.72 -9.47
N THR A 15 7.39 3.86 -8.15
CA THR A 15 8.60 4.34 -7.44
C THR A 15 9.73 3.31 -7.51
N VAL A 16 9.42 2.02 -7.39
CA VAL A 16 10.41 0.94 -7.54
C VAL A 16 10.99 0.94 -8.95
N ILE A 17 10.15 1.00 -10.00
CA ILE A 17 10.63 1.09 -11.39
C ILE A 17 11.49 2.34 -11.59
N LEU A 18 11.05 3.50 -11.09
CA LEU A 18 11.82 4.74 -11.18
C LEU A 18 13.21 4.59 -10.57
N LEU A 19 13.30 4.02 -9.36
CA LEU A 19 14.57 3.83 -8.65
C LEU A 19 15.47 2.80 -9.32
N LEU A 20 14.90 1.71 -9.86
CA LEU A 20 15.66 0.72 -10.63
C LEU A 20 16.18 1.29 -11.94
N VAL A 21 15.39 2.10 -12.65
CA VAL A 21 15.84 2.81 -13.85
C VAL A 21 16.96 3.80 -13.50
N CYS A 22 16.83 4.53 -12.39
CA CYS A 22 17.89 5.41 -11.89
C CYS A 22 19.20 4.65 -11.61
N SER A 23 19.10 3.53 -10.90
CA SER A 23 20.22 2.62 -10.61
C SER A 23 20.87 2.08 -11.89
N PHE A 24 20.05 1.67 -12.86
CA PHE A 24 20.51 1.20 -14.16
C PHE A 24 21.25 2.29 -14.94
N ILE A 25 20.70 3.51 -15.03
CA ILE A 25 21.35 4.65 -15.71
C ILE A 25 22.72 4.93 -15.10
N ILE A 26 22.82 4.94 -13.77
CA ILE A 26 24.11 5.15 -13.09
C ILE A 26 25.09 4.04 -13.41
N THR A 27 24.65 2.79 -13.34
CA THR A 27 25.49 1.63 -13.65
C THR A 27 26.00 1.68 -15.09
N CYS A 28 25.14 2.00 -16.06
CA CYS A 28 25.55 2.21 -17.45
C CYS A 28 26.58 3.34 -17.60
N ARG A 29 26.40 4.45 -16.88
CA ARG A 29 27.36 5.57 -16.89
C ARG A 29 28.70 5.21 -16.26
N LEU A 30 28.70 4.38 -15.21
CA LEU A 30 29.92 3.90 -14.56
C LEU A 30 30.69 2.89 -15.42
N VAL A 31 29.99 2.06 -16.20
CA VAL A 31 30.61 1.02 -17.04
C VAL A 31 31.02 1.53 -18.43
N LEU A 32 30.20 2.37 -19.07
CA LEU A 32 30.38 2.78 -20.47
C LEU A 32 30.92 4.20 -20.63
N GLY A 33 30.86 5.02 -19.58
CA GLY A 33 31.28 6.42 -19.62
C GLY A 33 32.60 6.65 -18.91
N HIS A 34 33.28 7.73 -19.27
CA HIS A 34 34.34 8.29 -18.42
C HIS A 34 33.68 8.87 -17.16
N SER A 35 33.78 8.14 -16.06
CA SER A 35 33.20 8.52 -14.77
C SER A 35 33.95 9.69 -14.14
N PHE A 36 35.25 9.79 -14.45
CA PHE A 36 36.20 10.63 -13.76
C PHE A 36 37.35 10.97 -14.72
N SER A 37 37.81 12.22 -14.74
CA SER A 37 38.99 12.60 -15.55
C SER A 37 39.83 13.61 -14.81
N CYS A 38 41.08 13.28 -14.52
CA CYS A 38 41.99 14.13 -13.75
C CYS A 38 43.05 14.78 -14.61
N VAL A 39 43.51 15.96 -14.19
CA VAL A 39 44.70 16.59 -14.77
C VAL A 39 45.91 15.70 -14.46
N SER A 40 46.69 15.37 -15.50
CA SER A 40 47.86 14.49 -15.38
C SER A 40 48.89 15.07 -14.41
N VAL A 41 49.45 14.20 -13.57
CA VAL A 41 50.56 14.51 -12.66
C VAL A 41 51.77 13.71 -13.12
N ASP A 42 52.94 14.35 -13.17
CA ASP A 42 54.18 13.71 -13.58
C ASP A 42 54.48 12.48 -12.72
N GLY A 43 54.80 11.36 -13.38
CA GLY A 43 55.10 10.09 -12.71
C GLY A 43 53.92 9.14 -12.50
N PHE A 44 52.68 9.53 -12.87
CA PHE A 44 51.49 8.65 -12.82
C PHE A 44 50.88 8.46 -14.19
N THR A 45 50.39 7.24 -14.47
CA THR A 45 49.48 7.06 -15.60
C THR A 45 48.10 7.62 -15.25
N GLN A 46 47.36 8.07 -16.26
CA GLN A 46 46.03 8.64 -16.05
C GLN A 46 45.08 7.64 -15.36
N GLU A 47 45.16 6.36 -15.71
CA GLU A 47 44.34 5.30 -15.10
C GLU A 47 44.65 5.11 -13.60
N GLN A 48 45.93 5.12 -13.21
CA GLN A 48 46.34 5.04 -11.81
C GLN A 48 45.81 6.24 -11.01
N LEU A 49 45.93 7.43 -11.60
CA LEU A 49 45.50 8.68 -10.99
C LEU A 49 43.98 8.69 -10.76
N GLU A 50 43.21 8.35 -11.78
CA GLU A 50 41.75 8.31 -11.72
C GLU A 50 41.26 7.27 -10.72
N THR A 51 41.86 6.07 -10.71
CA THR A 51 41.51 5.00 -9.77
C THR A 51 41.81 5.41 -8.32
N TYR A 52 43.00 5.96 -8.07
CA TYR A 52 43.41 6.43 -6.74
C TYR A 52 42.47 7.51 -6.21
N CYS A 53 42.15 8.50 -7.04
CA CYS A 53 41.30 9.63 -6.66
C CYS A 53 39.83 9.25 -6.52
N TYR A 54 39.37 8.21 -7.22
CA TYR A 54 38.05 7.64 -6.99
C TYR A 54 37.95 6.94 -5.63
N ASP A 55 38.99 6.20 -5.23
CA ASP A 55 39.05 5.47 -3.95
C ASP A 55 39.25 6.40 -2.74
N HIS A 56 40.17 7.37 -2.85
CA HIS A 56 40.52 8.29 -1.76
C HIS A 56 39.62 9.54 -1.63
N TYR A 57 38.54 9.58 -2.41
CA TYR A 57 37.56 10.67 -2.49
C TYR A 57 38.14 12.00 -2.98
N VAL A 58 37.31 12.77 -3.69
CA VAL A 58 37.61 14.18 -3.98
C VAL A 58 37.06 15.08 -2.87
N TYR A 59 37.70 16.22 -2.69
CA TYR A 59 37.18 17.28 -1.83
C TYR A 59 36.97 18.59 -2.60
N THR A 60 36.06 19.40 -2.09
CA THR A 60 35.90 20.81 -2.49
C THR A 60 36.05 21.71 -1.28
N TRP A 61 36.42 22.97 -1.50
CA TRP A 61 36.38 24.01 -0.47
C TRP A 61 35.43 25.13 -0.91
N SER A 62 34.93 25.88 0.06
CA SER A 62 34.13 27.08 -0.23
C SER A 62 35.05 28.29 -0.28
N ASP A 63 34.83 29.20 -1.24
CA ASP A 63 35.53 30.50 -1.29
C ASP A 63 35.40 31.30 0.02
N LYS A 64 34.33 31.05 0.80
CA LYS A 64 34.08 31.73 2.08
C LYS A 64 34.81 31.10 3.27
N HIS A 65 35.18 29.82 3.17
CA HIS A 65 35.81 29.02 4.23
C HIS A 65 36.80 28.03 3.60
N PRO A 66 37.97 28.51 3.13
CA PRO A 66 38.97 27.67 2.46
C PRO A 66 39.56 26.59 3.39
N GLU A 67 39.49 26.77 4.71
CA GLU A 67 39.92 25.82 5.72
C GLU A 67 39.06 24.55 5.77
N PHE A 68 37.80 24.63 5.31
CA PHE A 68 36.87 23.52 5.41
C PHE A 68 36.83 22.72 4.09
N ARG A 69 37.59 21.63 4.05
CA ARG A 69 37.54 20.65 2.96
C ARG A 69 36.32 19.75 3.15
N ARG A 70 35.43 19.72 2.15
CA ARG A 70 34.29 18.81 2.12
C ARG A 70 34.58 17.65 1.18
N TYR A 71 34.77 16.47 1.75
CA TYR A 71 34.93 15.23 1.01
C TYR A 71 33.60 14.78 0.42
N GLN A 72 33.66 14.19 -0.77
CA GLN A 72 32.52 13.63 -1.48
C GLN A 72 32.56 12.10 -1.39
N ASP A 73 32.25 11.60 -0.19
CA ASP A 73 32.30 10.19 0.21
C ASP A 73 31.08 9.38 -0.22
N PHE A 74 29.99 10.04 -0.60
CA PHE A 74 28.72 9.36 -0.87
C PHE A 74 28.59 8.78 -2.29
N TYR A 75 29.41 9.19 -3.27
CA TYR A 75 29.26 8.78 -4.67
C TYR A 75 29.30 7.27 -4.89
N PRO A 76 30.21 6.49 -4.27
CA PRO A 76 30.23 5.04 -4.43
C PRO A 76 28.94 4.37 -3.95
N TRP A 77 28.27 4.98 -2.97
CA TRP A 77 27.09 4.42 -2.30
C TRP A 77 25.77 4.79 -2.98
N VAL A 78 25.75 5.74 -3.92
CA VAL A 78 24.50 6.24 -4.56
C VAL A 78 23.71 5.10 -5.21
N ASN A 79 24.39 4.18 -5.90
CA ASN A 79 23.70 3.08 -6.56
C ASN A 79 23.05 2.12 -5.56
N LEU A 80 23.79 1.75 -4.50
CA LEU A 80 23.27 0.90 -3.43
C LEU A 80 22.09 1.57 -2.71
N LEU A 81 22.17 2.88 -2.48
CA LEU A 81 21.10 3.67 -1.89
C LEU A 81 19.80 3.55 -2.69
N PHE A 82 19.84 3.70 -4.03
CA PHE A 82 18.63 3.54 -4.85
C PHE A 82 18.04 2.13 -4.77
N LEU A 83 18.87 1.09 -4.69
CA LEU A 83 18.40 -0.28 -4.51
C LEU A 83 17.75 -0.49 -3.14
N VAL A 84 18.36 0.03 -2.07
CA VAL A 84 17.79 -0.03 -0.70
C VAL A 84 16.47 0.74 -0.62
N HIS A 85 16.39 1.91 -1.24
CA HIS A 85 15.14 2.68 -1.31
C HIS A 85 14.06 1.91 -2.08
N ALA A 86 14.40 1.31 -3.22
CA ALA A 86 13.47 0.51 -4.01
C ALA A 86 12.92 -0.67 -3.20
N PHE A 87 13.79 -1.37 -2.46
CA PHE A 87 13.38 -2.43 -1.55
C PHE A 87 12.43 -1.91 -0.47
N ASN A 88 12.77 -0.80 0.21
CA ASN A 88 11.93 -0.22 1.25
C ASN A 88 10.52 0.12 0.75
N PHE A 89 10.38 0.76 -0.43
CA PHE A 89 9.06 1.06 -1.01
C PHE A 89 8.27 -0.20 -1.44
N TYR A 90 8.93 -1.34 -1.60
CA TYR A 90 8.28 -2.60 -1.95
C TYR A 90 7.79 -3.40 -0.73
N ILE A 91 8.38 -3.19 0.46
CA ILE A 91 8.04 -3.90 1.70
C ILE A 91 6.52 -3.90 1.99
N PRO A 92 5.80 -2.76 1.97
CA PRO A 92 4.38 -2.75 2.31
C PRO A 92 3.52 -3.61 1.37
N HIS A 93 3.92 -3.69 0.10
CA HIS A 93 3.23 -4.54 -0.88
C HIS A 93 3.50 -6.03 -0.65
N LEU A 94 4.73 -6.40 -0.28
CA LEU A 94 5.04 -7.78 0.10
C LEU A 94 4.19 -8.25 1.28
N LEU A 95 4.09 -7.43 2.33
CA LEU A 95 3.26 -7.72 3.50
C LEU A 95 1.78 -7.85 3.12
N TRP A 96 1.27 -6.90 2.32
CA TRP A 96 -0.12 -6.91 1.90
C TRP A 96 -0.45 -8.13 1.03
N ASN A 97 0.36 -8.41 0.02
CA ASN A 97 0.15 -9.52 -0.92
C ASN A 97 0.21 -10.88 -0.22
N TYR A 98 1.09 -11.05 0.77
CA TYR A 98 1.12 -12.25 1.60
C TYR A 98 -0.21 -12.46 2.32
N TYR A 99 -0.74 -11.40 2.94
CA TYR A 99 -1.97 -11.47 3.73
C TYR A 99 -3.24 -11.59 2.87
N ASP A 100 -3.34 -10.85 1.75
CA ASP A 100 -4.52 -10.86 0.86
C ASP A 100 -4.67 -12.21 0.15
N ARG A 101 -3.56 -12.88 -0.20
CA ARG A 101 -3.59 -14.23 -0.78
C ARG A 101 -4.20 -15.27 0.14
N ASP A 102 -3.92 -15.19 1.44
CA ASP A 102 -4.49 -16.12 2.41
C ASP A 102 -6.01 -15.92 2.54
N CYS A 103 -6.46 -14.66 2.52
CA CYS A 103 -7.87 -14.31 2.54
C CYS A 103 -8.62 -14.83 1.30
N ILE A 104 -8.07 -14.59 0.09
CA ILE A 104 -8.68 -15.03 -1.17
C ILE A 104 -8.75 -16.56 -1.26
N ARG A 105 -7.71 -17.28 -0.81
CA ARG A 105 -7.75 -18.75 -0.80
C ARG A 105 -8.89 -19.30 0.05
N ARG A 106 -9.11 -18.75 1.24
CA ARG A 106 -10.24 -19.12 2.11
C ARG A 106 -11.60 -18.82 1.49
N LEU A 107 -11.68 -17.80 0.63
CA LEU A 107 -12.90 -17.44 -0.10
C LEU A 107 -13.13 -18.30 -1.36
N ALA A 108 -12.06 -18.80 -1.98
CA ALA A 108 -12.09 -19.54 -3.24
C ALA A 108 -12.34 -21.04 -3.07
N ASP A 109 -12.14 -21.60 -1.87
CA ASP A 109 -12.33 -23.02 -1.55
C ASP A 109 -13.82 -23.45 -1.47
N VAL A 110 -14.73 -22.58 -1.88
CA VAL A 110 -16.17 -22.89 -1.95
C VAL A 110 -16.54 -23.21 -3.39
N ASP A 111 -16.81 -24.50 -3.62
CA ASP A 111 -17.13 -25.09 -4.91
C ASP A 111 -18.47 -24.53 -5.44
N LEU A 112 -18.38 -23.56 -6.36
CA LEU A 112 -19.53 -22.89 -6.96
C LEU A 112 -19.81 -23.54 -8.33
N GLY A 113 -20.89 -24.33 -8.38
CA GLY A 113 -21.30 -25.21 -9.49
C GLY A 113 -21.32 -24.63 -10.91
N ASN A 114 -21.52 -25.49 -11.91
CA ASN A 114 -21.00 -25.31 -13.27
C ASN A 114 -21.57 -24.18 -14.16
N ASN A 115 -22.73 -23.58 -13.87
CA ASN A 115 -23.39 -22.62 -14.80
C ASN A 115 -22.97 -21.16 -14.62
N LYS A 116 -22.65 -20.42 -15.70
CA LYS A 116 -22.12 -19.03 -15.64
C LYS A 116 -23.08 -17.98 -15.07
N GLU A 117 -24.37 -18.06 -15.39
CA GLU A 117 -25.37 -17.07 -14.92
C GLU A 117 -25.82 -17.36 -13.48
N GLU A 118 -25.95 -18.65 -13.17
CA GLU A 118 -26.18 -19.16 -11.82
C GLU A 118 -24.97 -18.86 -10.91
N LYS A 119 -23.73 -18.97 -11.42
CA LYS A 119 -22.49 -18.54 -10.75
C LYS A 119 -22.55 -17.08 -10.30
N GLY A 120 -23.10 -16.16 -11.10
CA GLY A 120 -23.18 -14.74 -10.74
C GLY A 120 -24.11 -14.49 -9.55
N LYS A 121 -25.35 -14.99 -9.64
CA LYS A 121 -26.38 -14.83 -8.59
C LYS A 121 -26.03 -15.62 -7.32
N LEU A 122 -25.48 -16.83 -7.46
CA LEU A 122 -25.04 -17.68 -6.35
C LEU A 122 -23.82 -17.09 -5.65
N LYS A 123 -22.87 -16.52 -6.40
CA LYS A 123 -21.72 -15.79 -5.84
C LYS A 123 -22.15 -14.55 -5.06
N LEU A 124 -23.18 -13.84 -5.54
CA LEU A 124 -23.75 -12.68 -4.84
C LEU A 124 -24.45 -13.08 -3.53
N CYS A 125 -25.24 -14.17 -3.54
CA CYS A 125 -25.87 -14.73 -2.34
C CYS A 125 -24.84 -15.29 -1.36
N TYR A 126 -23.83 -16.01 -1.85
CA TYR A 126 -22.72 -16.51 -1.03
C TYR A 126 -21.98 -15.35 -0.39
N LEU A 127 -21.69 -14.29 -1.14
CA LEU A 127 -20.99 -13.14 -0.61
C LEU A 127 -21.80 -12.38 0.44
N ALA A 128 -23.11 -12.23 0.22
CA ALA A 128 -24.02 -11.66 1.21
C ALA A 128 -24.07 -12.50 2.50
N ASN A 129 -24.18 -13.82 2.38
CA ASN A 129 -24.15 -14.74 3.52
C ASN A 129 -22.79 -14.77 4.21
N TYR A 130 -21.70 -14.68 3.45
CA TYR A 130 -20.34 -14.60 3.99
C TYR A 130 -20.17 -13.32 4.82
N ILE A 131 -20.55 -12.15 4.29
CA ILE A 131 -20.48 -10.87 5.02
C ILE A 131 -21.31 -10.93 6.32
N LEU A 132 -22.50 -11.54 6.30
CA LEU A 132 -23.33 -11.72 7.47
C LEU A 132 -22.79 -12.76 8.46
N ALA A 133 -22.10 -13.80 7.98
CA ALA A 133 -21.51 -14.86 8.80
C ALA A 133 -20.16 -14.48 9.42
N THR A 134 -19.38 -13.63 8.74
CA THR A 134 -18.06 -13.14 9.21
C THR A 134 -18.11 -11.73 9.79
N GLN A 135 -19.31 -11.17 9.99
CA GLN A 135 -19.53 -9.86 10.59
C GLN A 135 -18.75 -9.73 11.92
N GLY A 136 -17.84 -8.76 11.98
CA GLY A 136 -17.01 -8.50 13.16
C GLY A 136 -15.66 -9.22 13.24
N ASN A 137 -15.38 -10.19 12.34
CA ASN A 137 -14.10 -10.92 12.29
C ASN A 137 -13.08 -10.31 11.30
N HIS A 138 -13.49 -9.34 10.48
CA HIS A 138 -12.61 -8.67 9.51
C HIS A 138 -11.70 -7.58 10.11
N LYS A 139 -11.71 -7.41 11.44
CA LYS A 139 -10.93 -6.37 12.14
C LYS A 139 -9.43 -6.49 11.86
N LEU A 140 -8.90 -7.72 11.87
CA LEU A 140 -7.48 -7.97 11.58
C LEU A 140 -7.14 -7.66 10.12
N TYR A 141 -8.01 -8.03 9.17
CA TYR A 141 -7.78 -7.75 7.74
C TYR A 141 -7.74 -6.26 7.45
N THR A 142 -8.76 -5.51 7.90
CA THR A 142 -8.80 -4.06 7.73
C THR A 142 -7.67 -3.38 8.50
N GLY A 143 -7.35 -3.86 9.70
CA GLY A 143 -6.20 -3.38 10.48
C GLY A 143 -4.88 -3.56 9.75
N MET A 144 -4.62 -4.73 9.17
CA MET A 144 -3.41 -5.01 8.40
C MET A 144 -3.31 -4.13 7.15
N ARG A 145 -4.45 -3.84 6.49
CA ARG A 145 -4.47 -2.92 5.35
C ARG A 145 -4.11 -1.49 5.75
N ILE A 146 -4.71 -0.99 6.84
CA ILE A 146 -4.40 0.34 7.36
C ILE A 146 -2.96 0.42 7.83
N PHE A 147 -2.45 -0.65 8.46
CA PHE A 147 -1.04 -0.75 8.82
C PHE A 147 -0.12 -0.61 7.60
N CYS A 148 -0.43 -1.27 6.49
CA CYS A 148 0.33 -1.11 5.24
C CYS A 148 0.21 0.31 4.64
N GLU A 149 -0.96 0.96 4.77
CA GLU A 149 -1.16 2.38 4.38
C GLU A 149 -0.28 3.32 5.24
N CYS A 150 -0.29 3.13 6.56
CA CYS A 150 0.56 3.88 7.50
C CYS A 150 2.05 3.62 7.23
N LEU A 151 2.43 2.38 6.94
CA LEU A 151 3.81 2.02 6.64
C LEU A 151 4.29 2.68 5.33
N ASN A 152 3.46 2.72 4.28
CA ASN A 152 3.77 3.45 3.04
C ASN A 152 4.00 4.94 3.32
N TYR A 153 3.14 5.58 4.12
CA TYR A 153 3.31 6.98 4.52
C TYR A 153 4.59 7.19 5.33
N ALA A 154 4.83 6.34 6.33
CA ALA A 154 6.02 6.41 7.18
C ALA A 154 7.31 6.26 6.38
N ILE A 155 7.36 5.31 5.44
CA ILE A 155 8.50 5.12 4.54
C ILE A 155 8.67 6.36 3.64
N ALA A 156 7.62 6.86 3.00
CA ALA A 156 7.73 8.05 2.13
C ALA A 156 8.19 9.30 2.91
N LEU A 157 7.66 9.51 4.12
CA LEU A 157 8.05 10.60 5.00
C LEU A 157 9.49 10.44 5.48
N ALA A 158 9.88 9.26 5.96
CA ALA A 158 11.24 8.97 6.41
C ALA A 158 12.25 9.19 5.28
N GLN A 159 11.96 8.72 4.07
CA GLN A 159 12.84 8.92 2.92
C GLN A 159 12.91 10.38 2.47
N THR A 160 11.80 11.12 2.54
CA THR A 160 11.79 12.58 2.30
C THR A 160 12.67 13.31 3.30
N LEU A 161 12.48 13.06 4.60
CA LEU A 161 13.23 13.70 5.68
C LEU A 161 14.70 13.29 5.66
N TRP A 162 15.00 12.02 5.40
CA TRP A 162 16.36 11.51 5.29
C TRP A 162 17.11 12.18 4.14
N LEU A 163 16.49 12.28 2.95
CA LEU A 163 17.12 12.94 1.80
C LEU A 163 17.31 14.44 2.06
N GLY A 164 16.37 15.07 2.77
CA GLY A 164 16.52 16.42 3.29
C GLY A 164 17.73 16.53 4.22
N PHE A 165 17.82 15.70 5.27
CA PHE A 165 18.93 15.71 6.21
C PHE A 165 20.28 15.39 5.55
N PHE A 166 20.31 14.45 4.61
CA PHE A 166 21.48 14.03 3.85
C PHE A 166 22.12 15.22 3.12
N PHE A 167 21.31 16.06 2.48
CA PHE A 167 21.78 17.31 1.86
C PHE A 167 21.83 18.51 2.83
N LYS A 168 21.66 18.27 4.14
CA LYS A 168 21.51 19.31 5.20
C LYS A 168 20.47 20.39 4.81
N ALA A 169 19.31 19.95 4.33
CA ALA A 169 18.20 20.75 3.80
C ALA A 169 17.43 21.58 4.86
N THR A 170 18.01 21.85 6.02
CA THR A 170 17.58 22.99 6.86
C THR A 170 17.73 24.34 6.11
N PHE A 171 18.32 24.34 4.91
CA PHE A 171 18.69 25.51 4.12
C PHE A 171 17.96 25.69 2.78
N VAL A 172 17.02 24.80 2.38
CA VAL A 172 16.21 25.05 1.16
C VAL A 172 15.28 26.25 1.33
N LEU A 173 14.99 26.64 2.57
CA LEU A 173 14.15 27.80 2.92
C LEU A 173 14.91 28.96 3.58
N LYS A 174 16.23 28.85 3.81
CA LYS A 174 17.04 29.93 4.38
C LYS A 174 18.31 30.12 3.54
N PHE A 175 18.44 31.26 2.88
CA PHE A 175 19.72 31.97 2.66
C PHE A 175 20.88 31.34 1.85
N LEU A 176 20.68 30.38 0.93
CA LEU A 176 21.68 30.14 -0.13
C LEU A 176 21.07 30.33 -1.53
N LYS A 177 21.78 31.07 -2.38
CA LYS A 177 21.50 31.07 -3.83
C LYS A 177 21.71 29.64 -4.34
N TRP A 178 20.82 29.14 -5.19
CA TRP A 178 20.91 27.79 -5.79
C TRP A 178 22.30 27.48 -6.39
N SER A 179 22.96 28.51 -6.93
CA SER A 179 24.33 28.44 -7.44
C SER A 179 25.36 27.95 -6.41
N ASP A 180 25.24 28.39 -5.16
CA ASP A 180 26.21 28.10 -4.10
C ASP A 180 25.99 26.68 -3.56
N PHE A 181 24.73 26.25 -3.46
CA PHE A 181 24.37 24.88 -3.13
C PHE A 181 24.96 23.88 -4.14
N GLN A 182 24.77 24.14 -5.44
CA GLN A 182 25.29 23.28 -6.49
C GLN A 182 26.81 23.15 -6.42
N LYS A 183 27.54 24.26 -6.24
CA LYS A 183 29.00 24.25 -6.15
C LYS A 183 29.54 23.44 -4.97
N VAL A 184 28.81 23.38 -3.85
CA VAL A 184 29.27 22.68 -2.64
C VAL A 184 28.90 21.19 -2.65
N TYR A 185 27.68 20.83 -3.06
CA TYR A 185 27.18 19.46 -2.97
C TYR A 185 27.32 18.64 -4.25
N PHE A 186 27.27 19.31 -5.41
CA PHE A 186 27.37 18.68 -6.72
C PHE A 186 28.39 19.42 -7.60
N PRO A 187 29.65 19.54 -7.16
CA PRO A 187 30.67 20.25 -7.91
C PRO A 187 30.97 19.54 -9.23
N SER A 188 31.21 20.29 -10.30
CA SER A 188 31.69 19.71 -11.56
C SER A 188 33.19 19.40 -11.54
N ILE A 189 33.94 19.96 -10.58
CA ILE A 189 35.38 19.83 -10.43
C ILE A 189 35.69 19.63 -8.94
N GLY A 190 36.53 18.65 -8.61
CA GLY A 190 36.98 18.37 -7.25
C GLY A 190 38.49 18.21 -7.21
N ASN A 191 39.08 18.45 -6.04
CA ASN A 191 40.51 18.29 -5.82
C ASN A 191 40.81 16.94 -5.16
N CYS A 192 41.90 16.33 -5.58
CA CYS A 192 42.41 15.08 -5.05
C CYS A 192 43.85 15.29 -4.57
N SER A 193 44.15 14.87 -3.35
CA SER A 193 45.48 14.96 -2.75
C SER A 193 46.14 13.58 -2.72
N ILE A 194 47.27 13.44 -3.41
CA ILE A 194 48.02 12.20 -3.55
C ILE A 194 49.33 12.37 -2.79
N THR A 195 49.67 11.39 -1.97
CA THR A 195 50.92 11.42 -1.19
C THR A 195 51.80 10.26 -1.61
N VAL A 196 52.91 10.56 -2.31
CA VAL A 196 53.86 9.56 -2.79
C VAL A 196 55.24 9.92 -2.29
N ASN A 197 55.93 8.98 -1.64
CA ASN A 197 57.27 9.18 -1.07
C ASN A 197 57.37 10.43 -0.16
N LYS A 198 56.32 10.71 0.64
CA LYS A 198 56.19 11.90 1.50
C LYS A 198 56.11 13.25 0.75
N MET A 199 55.97 13.23 -0.58
CA MET A 199 55.65 14.40 -1.39
C MET A 199 54.15 14.45 -1.65
N HIS A 200 53.55 15.62 -1.45
CA HIS A 200 52.13 15.86 -1.66
C HIS A 200 51.90 16.49 -3.04
N HIS A 201 51.09 15.85 -3.85
CA HIS A 201 50.62 16.37 -5.14
C HIS A 201 49.11 16.60 -5.06
N GLU A 202 48.65 17.78 -5.47
CA GLU A 202 47.22 18.07 -5.62
C GLU A 202 46.89 18.15 -7.11
N THR A 203 45.84 17.44 -7.52
CA THR A 203 45.31 17.50 -8.89
C THR A 203 43.82 17.80 -8.89
N ALA A 204 43.35 18.44 -9.94
CA ALA A 204 41.94 18.70 -10.17
C ALA A 204 41.34 17.60 -11.07
N CYS A 205 40.15 17.13 -10.71
CA CYS A 205 39.42 16.12 -11.44
C CYS A 205 38.03 16.61 -11.82
N PHE A 206 37.59 16.30 -13.03
CA PHE A 206 36.25 16.58 -13.52
C PHE A 206 35.28 15.48 -13.07
N LEU A 207 34.11 15.88 -12.57
CA LEU A 207 33.06 14.99 -12.07
C LEU A 207 31.77 15.12 -12.90
N PRO A 208 31.73 14.53 -14.11
CA PRO A 208 30.58 14.64 -15.01
C PRO A 208 29.29 14.01 -14.43
N LEU A 209 29.40 12.99 -13.58
CA LEU A 209 28.24 12.32 -12.98
C LEU A 209 27.50 13.20 -11.95
N ASN A 210 28.16 14.19 -11.36
CA ASN A 210 27.56 15.02 -10.31
C ASN A 210 26.37 15.83 -10.81
N LYS A 211 26.45 16.31 -12.06
CA LYS A 211 25.33 17.02 -12.69
C LYS A 211 24.13 16.10 -12.86
N LEU A 212 24.37 14.83 -13.23
CA LEU A 212 23.31 13.83 -13.35
C LEU A 212 22.71 13.50 -11.97
N TYR A 213 23.55 13.24 -10.97
CA TYR A 213 23.09 12.98 -9.59
C TYR A 213 22.23 14.11 -9.05
N MET A 214 22.63 15.37 -9.25
CA MET A 214 21.87 16.54 -8.82
C MET A 214 20.43 16.50 -9.35
N TYR A 215 20.24 16.27 -10.66
CA TYR A 215 18.90 16.22 -11.24
C TYR A 215 18.10 15.01 -10.75
N MET A 216 18.74 13.84 -10.64
CA MET A 216 18.09 12.64 -10.14
C MET A 216 17.61 12.81 -8.70
N PHE A 217 18.45 13.32 -7.80
CA PHE A 217 18.09 13.55 -6.40
C PHE A 217 17.00 14.62 -6.25
N LEU A 218 17.06 15.71 -7.03
CA LEU A 218 16.02 16.74 -7.02
C LEU A 218 14.66 16.16 -7.46
N PHE A 219 14.65 15.40 -8.55
CA PHE A 219 13.45 14.75 -9.06
C PHE A 219 12.88 13.73 -8.08
N ILE A 220 13.74 12.86 -7.51
CA ILE A 220 13.35 11.85 -6.53
C ILE A 220 12.82 12.51 -5.25
N HIS A 221 13.43 13.60 -4.79
CA HIS A 221 12.96 14.32 -3.60
C HIS A 221 11.55 14.91 -3.82
N ALA A 222 11.34 15.57 -4.96
CA ALA A 222 10.01 16.08 -5.33
C ALA A 222 8.98 14.96 -5.43
N TRP A 223 9.36 13.81 -5.99
CA TRP A 223 8.52 12.62 -6.07
C TRP A 223 8.16 12.07 -4.67
N TYR A 224 9.11 11.98 -3.74
CA TYR A 224 8.83 11.53 -2.37
C TYR A 224 7.93 12.50 -1.59
N ILE A 225 8.08 13.81 -1.78
CA ILE A 225 7.16 14.81 -1.23
C ILE A 225 5.74 14.56 -1.76
N LEU A 226 5.59 14.37 -3.07
CA LEU A 226 4.29 14.06 -3.69
C LEU A 226 3.68 12.77 -3.09
N LEU A 227 4.44 11.69 -2.99
CA LEU A 227 3.98 10.44 -2.39
C LEU A 227 3.55 10.63 -0.92
N THR A 228 4.31 11.41 -0.14
CA THR A 228 4.00 11.70 1.26
C THR A 228 2.68 12.46 1.38
N ILE A 229 2.44 13.45 0.52
CA ILE A 229 1.17 14.20 0.49
C ILE A 229 0.00 13.28 0.10
N LEU A 230 0.14 12.52 -0.99
CA LEU A 230 -0.92 11.63 -1.48
C LEU A 230 -1.27 10.53 -0.48
N SER A 231 -0.28 9.90 0.14
CA SER A 231 -0.49 8.89 1.20
C SER A 231 -1.08 9.53 2.46
N GLY A 232 -0.68 10.75 2.82
CA GLY A 232 -1.30 11.52 3.90
C GLY A 232 -2.80 11.78 3.65
N ILE A 233 -3.18 12.18 2.43
CA ILE A 233 -4.59 12.35 2.05
C ILE A 233 -5.37 11.05 2.21
N VAL A 234 -4.80 9.90 1.83
CA VAL A 234 -5.44 8.59 2.02
C VAL A 234 -5.68 8.31 3.50
N LEU A 235 -4.69 8.55 4.36
CA LEU A 235 -4.85 8.35 5.81
C LEU A 235 -5.90 9.28 6.41
N ILE A 236 -5.92 10.55 6.01
CA ILE A 236 -6.97 11.50 6.44
C ILE A 236 -8.35 11.00 5.99
N TYR A 237 -8.47 10.53 4.74
CA TYR A 237 -9.70 9.93 4.24
C TYR A 237 -10.14 8.71 5.07
N ARG A 238 -9.21 7.87 5.54
CA ARG A 238 -9.51 6.76 6.47
C ARG A 238 -10.03 7.25 7.81
N LEU A 239 -9.45 8.31 8.37
CA LEU A 239 -9.92 8.93 9.61
C LEU A 239 -11.34 9.49 9.47
N VAL A 240 -11.64 10.17 8.36
CA VAL A 240 -13.01 10.68 8.08
C VAL A 240 -14.02 9.54 8.00
N LEU A 241 -13.64 8.40 7.40
CA LEU A 241 -14.47 7.21 7.33
C LEU A 241 -14.70 6.51 8.68
N LEU A 242 -13.98 6.86 9.75
CA LEU A 242 -14.31 6.32 11.08
C LEU A 242 -15.70 6.80 11.55
N VAL A 243 -16.15 7.98 11.09
CA VAL A 243 -17.46 8.55 11.44
C VAL A 243 -18.59 7.92 10.61
N PRO A 244 -19.57 7.21 11.20
CA PRO A 244 -20.64 6.54 10.46
C PRO A 244 -21.45 7.46 9.53
N SER A 245 -21.76 8.68 9.97
CA SER A 245 -22.51 9.67 9.17
C SER A 245 -21.80 10.05 7.87
N LYS A 246 -20.46 10.07 7.87
CA LYS A 246 -19.66 10.39 6.68
C LYS A 246 -19.60 9.21 5.71
N ARG A 247 -19.62 7.97 6.22
CA ARG A 247 -19.67 6.74 5.41
C ARG A 247 -20.91 6.72 4.52
N VAL A 248 -22.09 7.00 5.08
CA VAL A 248 -23.36 7.03 4.34
C VAL A 248 -23.33 8.10 3.26
N TYR A 249 -22.82 9.29 3.58
CA TYR A 249 -22.74 10.39 2.62
C TYR A 249 -21.85 10.05 1.41
N ILE A 250 -20.64 9.53 1.66
CA ILE A 250 -19.70 9.13 0.61
C ILE A 250 -20.29 8.00 -0.24
N MET A 251 -20.88 7.01 0.42
CA MET A 251 -21.42 5.83 -0.25
C MET A 251 -22.65 6.15 -1.10
N ARG A 252 -23.46 7.12 -0.70
CA ARG A 252 -24.58 7.62 -1.53
C ARG A 252 -24.10 8.25 -2.84
N PHE A 253 -22.93 8.90 -2.83
CA PHE A 253 -22.35 9.47 -4.04
C PHE A 253 -21.84 8.39 -5.00
N THR A 254 -21.32 7.28 -4.45
CA THR A 254 -20.75 6.19 -5.26
C THR A 254 -21.77 5.10 -5.62
N ALA A 255 -22.85 4.93 -4.85
CA ALA A 255 -23.94 3.98 -5.11
C ALA A 255 -25.30 4.71 -5.07
N ALA A 256 -25.57 5.47 -6.11
CA ALA A 256 -26.77 6.32 -6.20
C ALA A 256 -28.10 5.54 -6.21
N TRP A 257 -28.07 4.27 -6.58
CA TRP A 257 -29.25 3.40 -6.77
C TRP A 257 -29.80 2.80 -5.46
N ILE A 258 -29.13 3.01 -4.32
CA ILE A 258 -29.50 2.43 -3.03
C ILE A 258 -30.28 3.46 -2.20
N ASP A 259 -31.38 3.02 -1.60
CA ASP A 259 -32.17 3.86 -0.71
C ASP A 259 -31.38 4.32 0.54
N LYS A 260 -31.57 5.58 0.92
CA LYS A 260 -30.83 6.23 2.01
C LYS A 260 -31.13 5.62 3.38
N GLU A 261 -32.37 5.22 3.64
CA GLU A 261 -32.77 4.61 4.92
C GLU A 261 -32.09 3.25 5.08
N THR A 262 -32.10 2.45 4.00
CA THR A 262 -31.43 1.14 3.95
C THR A 262 -29.93 1.28 4.23
N LEU A 263 -29.28 2.27 3.60
CA LEU A 263 -27.85 2.51 3.79
C LEU A 263 -27.53 3.02 5.21
N LYS A 264 -28.38 3.86 5.78
CA LYS A 264 -28.23 4.36 7.15
C LYS A 264 -28.36 3.22 8.17
N SER A 265 -29.40 2.39 8.03
CA SER A 265 -29.62 1.20 8.86
C SER A 265 -28.41 0.26 8.82
N LEU A 266 -27.90 -0.03 7.61
CA LEU A 266 -26.76 -0.91 7.42
C LEU A 266 -25.46 -0.31 8.02
N SER A 267 -25.23 0.99 7.85
CA SER A 267 -24.04 1.68 8.37
C SER A 267 -23.94 1.71 9.90
N LEU A 268 -25.08 1.66 10.59
CA LEU A 268 -25.16 1.61 12.05
C LEU A 268 -24.92 0.18 12.58
N ARG A 269 -25.23 -0.85 11.78
CA ARG A 269 -25.06 -2.26 12.16
C ARG A 269 -23.68 -2.81 11.82
N LEU A 270 -23.07 -2.33 10.73
CA LEU A 270 -21.75 -2.78 10.29
C LEU A 270 -20.63 -2.08 11.07
N SER A 271 -19.65 -2.86 11.52
CA SER A 271 -18.42 -2.27 12.08
C SER A 271 -17.64 -1.54 10.98
N TYR A 272 -16.68 -0.70 11.36
CA TYR A 272 -15.80 -0.04 10.39
C TYR A 272 -15.09 -1.05 9.47
N ALA A 273 -14.67 -2.19 10.02
CA ALA A 273 -13.98 -3.22 9.26
C ALA A 273 -14.89 -3.86 8.22
N ASP A 274 -16.14 -4.17 8.58
CA ASP A 274 -17.12 -4.74 7.66
C ASP A 274 -17.51 -3.73 6.58
N TRP A 275 -17.67 -2.44 6.94
CA TRP A 275 -17.93 -1.37 5.98
C TRP A 275 -16.79 -1.18 4.98
N PHE A 276 -15.54 -1.25 5.45
CA PHE A 276 -14.37 -1.20 4.59
C PHE A 276 -14.39 -2.34 3.56
N PHE A 277 -14.67 -3.56 4.01
CA PHE A 277 -14.76 -4.73 3.14
C PHE A 277 -15.93 -4.62 2.15
N PHE A 278 -17.07 -4.09 2.61
CA PHE A 278 -18.25 -3.82 1.78
C PHE A 278 -17.99 -2.80 0.66
N THR A 279 -17.32 -1.67 0.97
CA THR A 279 -16.93 -0.68 -0.05
C THR A 279 -15.89 -1.20 -1.04
N ARG A 280 -15.12 -2.24 -0.68
CA ARG A 280 -14.20 -2.95 -1.60
C ARG A 280 -14.98 -3.76 -2.64
N PHE A 281 -16.08 -4.42 -2.26
CA PHE A 281 -16.92 -5.12 -3.22
C PHE A 281 -17.67 -4.20 -4.17
N GLN A 282 -18.13 -3.06 -3.68
CA GLN A 282 -18.76 -2.05 -4.54
C GLN A 282 -17.90 -1.67 -5.73
N ARG A 283 -16.58 -1.55 -5.55
CA ARG A 283 -15.66 -1.17 -6.62
C ARG A 283 -15.41 -2.26 -7.66
N GLU A 284 -15.75 -3.51 -7.35
CA GLU A 284 -15.55 -4.68 -8.22
C GLU A 284 -16.86 -5.15 -8.87
N LEU A 285 -18.01 -4.73 -8.35
CA LEU A 285 -19.34 -5.07 -8.84
C LEU A 285 -19.93 -3.92 -9.66
N SER A 286 -20.84 -4.23 -10.59
CA SER A 286 -21.63 -3.18 -11.24
C SER A 286 -22.58 -2.52 -10.23
N ASP A 287 -22.96 -1.27 -10.45
CA ASP A 287 -23.86 -0.54 -9.55
C ASP A 287 -25.19 -1.30 -9.31
N VAL A 288 -25.68 -2.00 -10.33
CA VAL A 288 -26.91 -2.81 -10.28
C VAL A 288 -26.72 -4.07 -9.42
N ASP A 289 -25.64 -4.83 -9.66
CA ASP A 289 -25.35 -6.04 -8.89
C ASP A 289 -25.09 -5.70 -7.41
N PHE A 290 -24.41 -4.58 -7.17
CA PHE A 290 -24.16 -4.09 -5.83
C PHE A 290 -25.46 -3.72 -5.12
N ALA A 291 -26.36 -2.97 -5.77
CA ALA A 291 -27.67 -2.62 -5.21
C ALA A 291 -28.51 -3.87 -4.87
N GLN A 292 -28.55 -4.86 -5.75
CA GLN A 292 -29.23 -6.14 -5.49
C GLN A 292 -28.62 -6.89 -4.30
N MET A 293 -27.29 -6.85 -4.13
CA MET A 293 -26.63 -7.45 -2.98
C MET A 293 -27.04 -6.76 -1.68
N VAL A 294 -27.10 -5.43 -1.67
CA VAL A 294 -27.48 -4.64 -0.48
C VAL A 294 -28.92 -4.93 -0.07
N GLU A 295 -29.84 -4.99 -1.04
CA GLU A 295 -31.24 -5.32 -0.80
C GLU A 295 -31.40 -6.73 -0.21
N LYS A 296 -30.69 -7.73 -0.76
CA LYS A 296 -30.66 -9.09 -0.20
C LYS A 296 -30.11 -9.13 1.22
N ILE A 297 -29.03 -8.39 1.51
CA ILE A 297 -28.47 -8.29 2.87
C ILE A 297 -29.50 -7.67 3.81
N ALA A 298 -30.22 -6.62 3.37
CA ALA A 298 -31.25 -5.99 4.18
C ALA A 298 -32.38 -6.99 4.52
N ILE A 299 -32.90 -7.73 3.53
CA ILE A 299 -33.96 -8.74 3.72
C ILE A 299 -33.51 -9.86 4.67
N LEU A 300 -32.35 -10.48 4.41
CA LEU A 300 -31.82 -11.58 5.23
C LEU A 300 -31.56 -11.16 6.68
N SER A 301 -31.16 -9.90 6.88
CA SER A 301 -30.90 -9.35 8.21
C SER A 301 -32.16 -9.12 9.04
N VAL A 302 -33.33 -8.95 8.39
CA VAL A 302 -34.64 -8.86 9.06
C VAL A 302 -35.11 -10.26 9.45
N TYR A 303 -34.99 -11.24 8.54
CA TYR A 303 -35.37 -12.63 8.80
C TYR A 303 -34.64 -13.21 10.02
N LYS A 304 -33.33 -13.00 10.13
CA LYS A 304 -32.51 -13.46 11.26
C LYS A 304 -32.87 -12.78 12.60
N SER A 305 -33.46 -11.58 12.57
CA SER A 305 -33.96 -10.89 13.77
C SER A 305 -35.38 -11.34 14.18
N CYS A 306 -36.14 -11.93 13.27
CA CYS A 306 -37.45 -12.53 13.58
C CYS A 306 -37.28 -13.94 14.17
N ASP A 307 -36.40 -14.75 13.60
CA ASP A 307 -36.14 -16.13 14.06
C ASP A 307 -35.60 -16.18 15.50
N GLY A 308 -34.74 -15.21 15.88
CA GLY A 308 -34.25 -15.06 17.25
C GLY A 308 -35.26 -14.50 18.27
N LYS A 309 -36.47 -14.12 17.85
CA LYS A 309 -37.57 -13.72 18.75
C LYS A 309 -38.57 -14.84 19.02
N ASP A 310 -38.63 -15.86 18.17
CA ASP A 310 -39.56 -16.99 18.34
C ASP A 310 -39.05 -18.04 19.35
N GLU A 311 -37.75 -18.04 19.71
CA GLU A 311 -37.23 -18.91 20.77
C GLU A 311 -37.47 -18.43 22.22
N ASN A 312 -38.01 -17.21 22.41
CA ASN A 312 -38.20 -16.62 23.76
C ASN A 312 -39.66 -16.44 24.19
N ASN A 313 -40.62 -17.13 23.57
CA ASN A 313 -42.02 -17.14 24.05
C ASN A 313 -42.67 -18.54 23.94
N PRO A 314 -42.69 -19.35 25.02
CA PRO A 314 -43.53 -20.52 25.08
C PRO A 314 -44.92 -20.12 25.58
N SER A 315 -45.83 -19.76 24.67
CA SER A 315 -47.27 -19.79 24.98
C SER A 315 -48.14 -19.88 23.73
N ALA A 316 -48.41 -21.14 23.37
CA ALA A 316 -49.70 -21.69 22.96
C ALA A 316 -50.48 -20.99 21.84
N SER A 317 -50.28 -21.49 20.61
CA SER A 317 -51.34 -21.58 19.60
C SER A 317 -52.18 -22.82 19.88
N HIS A 318 -53.45 -22.63 20.23
CA HIS A 318 -54.48 -23.63 19.98
C HIS A 318 -55.69 -22.91 19.40
N ASN A 319 -55.85 -22.96 18.08
CA ASN A 319 -57.13 -22.69 17.45
C ASN A 319 -57.50 -23.86 16.55
N GLY A 320 -58.54 -24.58 16.99
CA GLY A 320 -59.05 -25.79 16.36
C GLY A 320 -59.77 -25.49 15.05
N ARG A 321 -59.42 -26.24 14.02
CA ARG A 321 -60.15 -26.30 12.75
C ARG A 321 -61.24 -27.38 12.89
N LYS A 322 -62.51 -26.96 12.82
CA LYS A 322 -63.66 -27.84 12.60
C LYS A 322 -63.74 -28.20 11.12
N GLU A 323 -63.91 -29.47 10.80
CA GLU A 323 -64.85 -29.93 9.75
C GLU A 323 -65.41 -31.33 10.15
N PRO A 324 -66.61 -31.70 9.65
CA PRO A 324 -67.47 -32.67 10.32
C PRO A 324 -67.59 -34.02 9.61
N GLY A 325 -67.80 -35.07 10.41
CA GLY A 325 -68.69 -36.20 10.09
C GLY A 325 -68.13 -37.36 9.28
N SER A 326 -67.82 -38.48 9.94
CA SER A 326 -68.61 -39.71 9.76
C SER A 326 -68.17 -40.78 10.78
N SER A 327 -69.18 -41.45 11.30
CA SER A 327 -69.20 -42.51 12.31
C SER A 327 -68.62 -43.83 11.82
N SER A 328 -67.88 -44.56 12.65
CA SER A 328 -68.23 -45.91 13.14
C SER A 328 -67.05 -46.61 13.85
N ASP A 329 -67.30 -47.02 15.09
CA ASP A 329 -66.87 -48.23 15.80
C ASP A 329 -65.64 -49.03 15.32
N ASN A 330 -64.60 -49.13 16.17
CA ASN A 330 -64.32 -50.30 17.03
C ASN A 330 -62.87 -50.30 17.55
N SER A 331 -62.73 -50.62 18.83
CA SER A 331 -61.51 -50.97 19.59
C SER A 331 -61.27 -52.50 19.49
N PRO A 332 -60.20 -53.13 20.04
CA PRO A 332 -58.77 -52.82 20.20
C PRO A 332 -57.88 -54.00 19.68
N VAL A 333 -56.64 -54.14 20.18
CA VAL A 333 -55.73 -55.33 20.26
C VAL A 333 -54.40 -55.06 19.52
N GLU A 334 -53.24 -54.82 20.16
CA GLU A 334 -52.34 -55.66 20.99
C GLU A 334 -51.08 -56.08 20.18
N ASP A 335 -49.95 -56.18 20.89
CA ASP A 335 -48.62 -56.72 20.51
C ASP A 335 -47.73 -55.94 19.52
N ALA A 336 -46.57 -55.42 19.92
CA ALA A 336 -45.35 -56.01 20.53
C ALA A 336 -44.27 -56.34 19.48
N MET A 337 -43.12 -55.67 19.69
CA MET A 337 -41.74 -56.09 19.42
C MET A 337 -41.36 -56.67 18.05
N LEU A 338 -40.31 -56.10 17.41
CA LEU A 338 -38.98 -56.76 17.36
C LEU A 338 -37.90 -55.90 16.68
N LYS A 339 -36.72 -55.87 17.34
CA LYS A 339 -35.30 -55.84 16.86
C LYS A 339 -34.85 -54.73 15.90
N GLN A 340 -33.88 -53.85 16.23
CA GLN A 340 -32.49 -54.00 16.72
C GLN A 340 -31.48 -54.39 15.63
N SER A 341 -30.30 -53.72 15.69
CA SER A 341 -29.01 -53.90 14.99
C SER A 341 -28.97 -53.45 13.52
N ILE A 342 -28.03 -52.60 13.07
CA ILE A 342 -26.63 -52.36 13.48
C ILE A 342 -26.33 -50.86 13.52
#